data_AF-A0A7K2AZE5-F1
#
_entry.id   AF-A0A7K2AZE5-F1
#
_cell.length_a   1.000
_cell.length_b   1.000
_cell.length_c   1.000
_cell.angle_alpha   90.00
_cell.angle_beta   90.00
_cell.angle_gamma   90.00
#
_symmetry.space_group_name_H-M   'P 1'
#
loop_
_entity.id
_entity.type
_entity.pdbx_description
1 polymer ?
#
loop_
_entity_poly.entity_id
_entity_poly.type
_entity_poly.pdbx_seq_one_letter_code
_entity_poly.pdbx_strand_id
1 'polypeptide(L)'
;MRQGWAPRRTGAPRTGVDQFLTVLRVFAVGLVLIGLAAFIAQEINTDNAFARWANPDATGLTGAQFRGLVVSGIAQGAMYGLIALGYSMVYGVLGFINFAHGEVFMMGAMTGMITSNKLADAGLWESNFI
;
A
#
# COMPACT_ATOMS: atom_id res chain seq x y z
N MET A 1 -14.70 -54.27 8.04
CA MET A 1 -13.22 -54.17 8.02
C MET A 1 -12.85 -52.71 7.88
N ARG A 2 -12.26 -52.12 8.93
CA ARG A 2 -12.02 -50.67 9.07
C ARG A 2 -10.69 -50.31 8.41
N GLN A 3 -10.72 -49.50 7.35
CA GLN A 3 -9.51 -48.94 6.77
C GLN A 3 -9.00 -47.80 7.67
N GLY A 4 -7.80 -47.99 8.20
CA GLY A 4 -7.16 -47.09 9.16
C GLY A 4 -6.81 -45.74 8.54
N TRP A 5 -7.19 -44.68 9.26
CA TRP A 5 -6.74 -43.32 9.04
C TRP A 5 -5.23 -43.24 9.34
N ALA A 6 -4.40 -43.05 8.32
CA ALA A 6 -2.98 -42.74 8.50
C ALA A 6 -2.83 -41.24 8.79
N PRO A 7 -2.17 -40.83 9.90
CA PRO A 7 -1.89 -39.43 10.14
C PRO A 7 -0.90 -38.90 9.10
N ARG A 8 -1.29 -37.86 8.36
CA ARG A 8 -0.41 -37.12 7.44
C ARG A 8 0.80 -36.62 8.21
N ARG A 9 2.00 -37.13 7.90
CA ARG A 9 3.26 -36.61 8.44
C ARG A 9 3.47 -35.18 7.94
N THR A 10 3.23 -34.21 8.81
CA THR A 10 3.61 -32.81 8.64
C THR A 10 5.12 -32.68 8.85
N GLY A 11 5.85 -32.45 7.75
CA GLY A 11 7.30 -32.25 7.82
C GLY A 11 7.96 -32.34 6.45
N ALA A 12 7.51 -31.54 5.48
CA ALA A 12 8.30 -31.31 4.27
C ALA A 12 9.50 -30.41 4.63
N PRO A 13 10.73 -30.71 4.17
CA PRO A 13 11.87 -29.83 4.40
C PRO A 13 11.58 -28.45 3.79
N ARG A 14 11.77 -27.38 4.58
CA ARG A 14 11.61 -26.01 4.10
C ARG A 14 12.60 -25.78 2.97
N THR A 15 12.09 -25.49 1.77
CA THR A 15 12.91 -25.19 0.61
C THR A 15 13.57 -23.82 0.80
N GLY A 16 14.66 -23.53 0.06
CA GLY A 16 15.29 -22.21 0.09
C GLY A 16 14.30 -21.08 -0.24
N VAL A 17 13.30 -21.37 -1.07
CA VAL A 17 12.20 -20.47 -1.41
C VAL A 17 11.29 -20.23 -0.21
N ASP A 18 10.92 -21.27 0.54
CA ASP A 18 10.05 -21.13 1.72
C ASP A 18 10.69 -20.25 2.79
N GLN A 19 12.01 -20.39 2.99
CA GLN A 19 12.76 -19.56 3.92
C GLN A 19 12.86 -18.11 3.43
N PHE A 20 13.14 -17.90 2.15
CA PHE A 20 13.15 -16.56 1.54
C PHE A 20 11.80 -15.85 1.68
N LEU A 21 10.70 -16.53 1.35
CA LEU A 21 9.35 -15.99 1.47
C LEU A 21 8.99 -15.68 2.93
N THR A 22 9.45 -16.50 3.87
CA THR A 22 9.25 -16.25 5.30
C THR A 22 10.01 -15.02 5.76
N VAL A 23 11.27 -14.85 5.33
CA VAL A 23 12.08 -13.66 5.63
C VAL A 23 11.42 -12.41 5.06
N LEU A 24 11.02 -12.45 3.79
CA LEU A 24 10.35 -11.32 3.13
C LEU A 24 9.07 -10.91 3.87
N ARG A 25 8.26 -11.89 4.29
CA ARG A 25 7.03 -11.64 5.05
C ARG A 25 7.32 -11.02 6.41
N VAL A 26 8.26 -11.59 7.17
CA VAL A 26 8.63 -11.07 8.50
C VAL A 26 9.20 -9.66 8.37
N PHE A 27 10.01 -9.40 7.35
CA PHE A 27 10.57 -8.08 7.07
C PHE A 27 9.47 -7.07 6.71
N ALA A 28 8.59 -7.39 5.77
CA ALA A 28 7.50 -6.51 5.36
C ALA A 28 6.55 -6.21 6.53
N VAL A 29 6.16 -7.22 7.30
CA VAL A 29 5.32 -7.05 8.50
C VAL A 29 6.05 -6.22 9.56
N GLY A 30 7.36 -6.46 9.75
CA GLY A 30 8.19 -5.68 10.66
C GLY A 30 8.20 -4.20 10.29
N LEU A 31 8.42 -3.86 9.01
CA LEU A 31 8.37 -2.47 8.54
C LEU A 31 7.01 -1.81 8.79
N VAL A 32 5.92 -2.51 8.51
CA VAL A 32 4.56 -2.00 8.74
C VAL A 32 4.31 -1.74 10.23
N LEU A 33 4.71 -2.66 11.11
CA LEU A 33 4.56 -2.50 12.54
C LEU A 33 5.41 -1.35 13.10
N ILE A 34 6.64 -1.19 12.62
CA ILE A 34 7.51 -0.06 12.99
C ILE A 34 6.88 1.25 12.55
N GLY A 35 6.40 1.34 11.30
CA GLY A 35 5.73 2.53 10.78
C GLY A 35 4.46 2.89 11.56
N LEU A 36 3.63 1.91 11.89
CA LEU A 36 2.43 2.11 12.68
C LEU A 36 2.76 2.54 14.12
N ALA A 37 3.75 1.91 14.75
CA ALA A 37 4.19 2.29 16.09
C ALA A 37 4.77 3.71 16.11
N ALA A 38 5.54 4.11 15.08
CA ALA A 38 6.04 5.46 14.94
C ALA A 38 4.90 6.48 14.79
N PHE A 39 3.89 6.18 13.96
CA PHE A 39 2.70 7.02 13.79
C PHE A 39 1.93 7.18 15.11
N ILE A 40 1.65 6.09 15.82
CA ILE A 40 0.94 6.12 17.10
C ILE A 40 1.76 6.86 18.18
N ALA A 41 3.07 6.64 18.20
CA ALA A 41 3.96 7.32 19.15
C ALA A 41 3.93 8.84 18.93
N GLN A 42 3.94 9.28 17.66
CA GLN A 42 3.83 10.69 17.29
C GLN A 42 2.47 11.30 17.67
N GLU A 43 1.39 10.52 17.61
CA GLU A 43 0.04 10.96 17.97
C GLU A 43 -0.16 11.12 19.49
N ILE A 44 0.42 10.23 20.30
CA ILE A 44 0.26 10.26 21.78
C ILE A 44 1.18 11.29 22.43
N ASN A 45 2.41 11.42 21.93
CA ASN A 45 3.37 12.39 22.45
C ASN A 45 4.27 12.90 21.34
N THR A 46 4.03 14.14 20.93
CA THR A 46 4.77 14.82 19.88
C THR A 46 6.23 15.13 20.26
N ASP A 47 6.57 15.09 21.56
CA ASP A 47 7.92 15.38 22.09
C ASP A 47 8.79 14.12 22.30
N ASN A 48 8.36 12.96 21.81
CA ASN A 48 9.12 11.73 21.98
C ASN A 48 10.47 11.79 21.22
N ALA A 49 11.48 11.03 21.69
CA ALA A 49 12.80 11.03 21.06
C ALA A 49 12.76 10.66 19.56
N PHE A 50 11.71 9.93 19.12
CA PHE A 50 11.49 9.52 17.75
C PHE A 50 11.02 10.67 16.83
N ALA A 51 10.14 11.53 17.33
CA ALA A 51 9.66 12.71 16.63
C ALA A 51 10.81 13.71 16.44
N ARG A 52 11.71 13.84 17.43
CA ARG A 52 12.82 14.81 17.35
C ARG A 52 13.83 14.54 16.24
N TRP A 53 14.06 13.28 15.85
CA TRP A 53 14.98 12.96 14.74
C TRP A 53 14.30 12.92 13.37
N ALA A 54 12.98 12.67 13.33
CA ALA A 54 12.23 12.54 12.08
C ALA A 54 11.47 13.82 11.69
N ASN A 55 10.81 14.48 12.66
CA ASN A 55 10.01 15.70 12.52
C ASN A 55 10.13 16.57 13.79
N PRO A 56 11.21 17.36 13.92
CA PRO A 56 11.47 18.17 15.12
C PRO A 56 10.43 19.28 15.39
N ASP A 57 9.65 19.72 14.39
CA ASP A 57 8.62 20.75 14.49
C ASP A 57 7.18 20.17 14.49
N ALA A 58 7.02 18.90 14.85
CA ALA A 58 5.71 18.27 14.84
C ALA A 58 4.74 19.02 15.77
N THR A 59 3.59 19.40 15.24
CA THR A 59 2.43 19.88 16.00
C THR A 59 1.34 18.81 15.90
N GLY A 60 0.63 18.51 16.98
CA GLY A 60 -0.42 17.49 17.00
C GLY A 60 -1.46 17.67 15.88
N LEU A 61 -2.05 16.55 15.41
CA LEU A 61 -2.98 16.58 14.28
C LEU A 61 -4.23 17.40 14.62
N THR A 62 -4.47 18.46 13.85
CA THR A 62 -5.73 19.20 13.89
C THR A 62 -6.89 18.33 13.37
N GLY A 63 -8.12 18.59 13.83
CA GLY A 63 -9.30 17.83 13.37
C GLY A 63 -9.55 17.92 11.86
N ALA A 64 -9.10 18.99 11.20
CA ALA A 64 -9.14 19.12 9.75
C ALA A 64 -8.11 18.21 9.05
N GLN A 65 -6.89 18.15 9.58
CA GLN A 65 -5.84 17.25 9.06
C GLN A 65 -6.26 15.80 9.23
N PHE A 66 -6.84 15.41 10.37
CA PHE A 66 -7.35 14.07 10.58
C PHE A 66 -8.38 13.67 9.51
N ARG A 67 -9.35 14.55 9.21
CA ARG A 67 -10.31 14.34 8.12
C ARG A 67 -9.60 14.14 6.78
N GLY A 68 -8.59 14.95 6.49
CA GLY A 68 -7.77 14.82 5.27
C GLY A 68 -7.04 13.48 5.17
N LEU A 69 -6.42 13.01 6.27
CA LEU A 69 -5.75 11.72 6.34
C LEU A 69 -6.71 10.55 6.10
N VAL A 70 -7.92 10.61 6.67
CA VAL A 70 -8.93 9.55 6.48
C VAL A 70 -9.37 9.46 5.01
N VAL A 71 -9.70 10.60 4.39
CA VAL A 71 -10.17 10.63 3.01
C VAL A 71 -9.06 10.19 2.03
N SER A 72 -7.85 10.73 2.20
CA SER A 72 -6.71 10.36 1.35
C SER A 72 -6.28 8.91 1.55
N GLY A 73 -6.28 8.41 2.79
CA GLY A 73 -5.98 7.01 3.10
C GLY A 73 -6.98 6.03 2.48
N ILE A 74 -8.28 6.33 2.53
CA ILE A 74 -9.32 5.53 1.86
C ILE A 74 -9.14 5.58 0.34
N ALA A 75 -8.90 6.75 -0.24
CA ALA A 75 -8.71 6.89 -1.69
C ALA A 75 -7.51 6.08 -2.20
N GLN A 76 -6.37 6.17 -1.51
CA GLN A 76 -5.19 5.37 -1.83
C GLN A 76 -5.42 3.87 -1.61
N GLY A 77 -6.06 3.49 -0.50
CA GLY A 77 -6.40 2.10 -0.22
C GLY A 77 -7.33 1.49 -1.27
N ALA A 78 -8.33 2.25 -1.73
CA ALA A 78 -9.22 1.85 -2.81
C ALA A 78 -8.48 1.70 -4.15
N MET A 79 -7.54 2.60 -4.46
CA MET A 79 -6.69 2.50 -5.65
C MET A 79 -5.84 1.21 -5.63
N TYR A 80 -5.12 0.95 -4.54
CA TYR A 80 -4.33 -0.28 -4.40
C TYR A 80 -5.21 -1.53 -4.37
N GLY A 81 -6.40 -1.46 -3.76
CA GLY A 81 -7.37 -2.54 -3.77
C GLY A 81 -7.89 -2.87 -5.17
N LEU A 82 -8.22 -1.85 -5.98
CA LEU A 82 -8.65 -2.01 -7.36
C LEU A 82 -7.54 -2.59 -8.25
N ILE A 83 -6.28 -2.18 -8.02
CA ILE A 83 -5.12 -2.76 -8.71
C ILE A 83 -4.99 -4.25 -8.36
N ALA A 84 -5.05 -4.60 -7.08
CA ALA A 84 -4.97 -5.98 -6.63
C ALA A 84 -6.12 -6.85 -7.18
N LEU A 85 -7.35 -6.33 -7.22
CA LEU A 85 -8.51 -6.98 -7.83
C LEU A 85 -8.36 -7.12 -9.35
N GLY A 86 -7.82 -6.11 -10.03
CA GLY A 86 -7.54 -6.16 -11.46
C GLY A 86 -6.55 -7.27 -11.79
N TYR A 87 -5.46 -7.38 -11.02
CA TYR A 87 -4.50 -8.47 -11.19
C TYR A 87 -5.13 -9.84 -10.88
N SER A 88 -5.90 -9.99 -9.80
CA SER A 88 -6.51 -11.28 -9.46
C SER A 88 -7.55 -11.75 -10.49
N MET A 89 -8.36 -10.85 -11.07
CA MET A 89 -9.29 -11.20 -12.15
C MET A 89 -8.58 -11.55 -13.46
N VAL A 90 -7.56 -10.78 -13.86
CA VAL A 90 -6.80 -11.04 -15.10
C VAL A 90 -6.13 -12.40 -15.04
N TYR A 91 -5.41 -12.71 -13.95
CA TYR A 91 -4.78 -14.01 -13.76
C TYR A 91 -5.81 -15.14 -13.58
N GLY A 92 -6.96 -14.85 -12.94
CA GLY A 92 -8.02 -15.83 -12.72
C GLY A 92 -8.74 -16.28 -13.99
N VAL A 93 -8.88 -15.41 -14.99
CA VAL A 93 -9.62 -15.71 -16.24
C VAL A 93 -8.70 -16.08 -17.41
N LEU A 94 -7.56 -15.39 -17.56
CA LEU A 94 -6.72 -15.51 -18.78
C LEU A 94 -5.56 -16.49 -18.64
N GLY A 95 -5.20 -16.93 -17.43
CA GLY A 95 -4.16 -17.95 -17.21
C GLY A 95 -2.73 -17.56 -17.62
N PHE A 96 -2.49 -16.33 -18.09
CA PHE A 96 -1.18 -15.83 -18.52
C PHE A 96 -0.85 -14.46 -17.92
N ILE A 97 0.45 -14.16 -17.81
CA ILE A 97 0.99 -12.87 -17.35
C ILE A 97 0.78 -11.82 -18.44
N ASN A 98 -0.15 -10.90 -18.21
CA ASN A 98 -0.39 -9.78 -19.09
C ASN A 98 0.48 -8.57 -18.67
N PHE A 99 1.44 -8.21 -19.52
CA PHE A 99 2.31 -7.04 -19.31
C PHE A 99 1.68 -5.70 -19.77
N ALA A 100 0.58 -5.72 -20.52
CA ALA A 100 -0.11 -4.51 -20.98
C ALA A 100 -0.78 -3.73 -19.84
N HIS A 101 -0.96 -4.35 -18.67
CA HIS A 101 -1.54 -3.66 -17.51
C HIS A 101 -0.69 -2.46 -17.07
N GLY A 102 0.64 -2.58 -17.14
CA GLY A 102 1.57 -1.49 -16.84
C GLY A 102 1.50 -0.35 -17.87
N GLU A 103 1.34 -0.68 -19.15
CA GLU A 103 1.27 0.30 -20.24
C GLU A 103 -0.04 1.11 -20.18
N VAL A 104 -1.18 0.48 -19.89
CA VAL A 104 -2.46 1.18 -19.73
C VAL A 104 -2.44 2.11 -18.51
N PHE A 105 -1.82 1.69 -17.40
CA PHE A 105 -1.64 2.54 -16.23
C PHE A 105 -0.78 3.77 -16.54
N MET A 106 0.35 3.57 -17.24
CA MET A 106 1.25 4.63 -17.67
C MET A 106 0.57 5.61 -18.65
N MET A 107 -0.18 5.09 -19.62
CA MET A 107 -0.96 5.90 -20.56
C MET A 107 -2.02 6.75 -19.84
N GLY A 108 -2.73 6.17 -18.86
CA GLY A 108 -3.69 6.91 -18.04
C GLY A 108 -3.03 8.03 -17.22
N ALA A 109 -1.91 7.73 -16.55
CA ALA A 109 -1.17 8.70 -15.74
C ALA A 109 -0.58 9.84 -16.60
N MET A 110 0.05 9.52 -17.73
CA MET A 110 0.59 10.52 -18.65
C MET A 110 -0.50 11.37 -19.29
N THR A 111 -1.62 10.76 -19.70
CA THR A 111 -2.75 11.51 -20.24
C THR A 111 -3.31 12.49 -19.21
N GLY A 112 -3.54 12.03 -17.97
CA GLY A 112 -4.03 12.89 -16.88
C GLY A 112 -3.08 14.03 -16.52
N MET A 113 -1.76 13.77 -16.49
CA MET A 113 -0.76 14.80 -16.21
C MET A 113 -0.70 15.85 -17.32
N ILE A 114 -0.69 15.42 -18.59
CA ILE A 114 -0.67 16.33 -19.74
C ILE A 114 -1.96 17.15 -19.78
N THR A 115 -3.12 16.54 -19.55
CA THR A 115 -4.40 17.27 -19.54
C THR A 115 -4.46 18.26 -18.38
N SER A 116 -4.01 17.87 -17.18
CA SER A 116 -3.96 18.76 -16.02
C SER A 116 -3.05 19.97 -16.27
N ASN A 117 -1.85 19.75 -16.81
CA ASN A 117 -0.94 20.85 -17.14
C ASN A 117 -1.52 21.79 -18.19
N LYS A 118 -2.09 21.24 -19.27
CA LYS A 118 -2.72 22.07 -20.32
C LYS A 118 -3.94 22.84 -19.82
N LEU A 119 -4.67 22.26 -18.88
CA LEU A 119 -5.86 22.88 -18.31
C LEU A 119 -5.48 23.99 -17.31
N ALA A 120 -4.35 23.82 -16.61
CA ALA A 120 -3.73 24.87 -15.80
C ALA A 120 -3.19 26.02 -16.66
N ASP A 121 -2.49 25.71 -17.75
CA ASP A 121 -2.01 26.72 -18.72
C ASP A 121 -3.17 27.50 -19.36
N ALA A 122 -4.32 26.86 -19.55
CA ALA A 122 -5.55 27.49 -20.05
C ALA A 122 -6.26 28.36 -18.99
N GLY A 123 -5.74 28.46 -17.76
CA GLY A 123 -6.34 29.22 -16.67
C GLY A 123 -7.63 28.61 -16.10
N LEU A 124 -7.96 27.37 -16.49
CA LEU A 124 -9.16 26.65 -16.05
C LEU A 124 -8.92 25.78 -14.81
N TRP A 125 -7.68 25.76 -14.32
CA TRP A 125 -7.28 25.07 -13.10
C TRP A 125 -6.91 26.13 -12.06
N GLU A 126 -7.87 26.52 -11.24
CA GLU A 126 -7.59 27.43 -10.12
C GLU A 126 -6.74 26.68 -9.09
N SER A 127 -5.62 27.27 -8.69
CA SER A 127 -4.70 26.76 -7.66
C SER A 127 -5.30 26.74 -6.23
N ASN A 128 -6.63 26.88 -6.09
CA ASN A 128 -7.35 27.04 -4.83
C ASN A 128 -8.17 25.80 -4.41
N PHE A 129 -8.09 24.70 -5.17
CA PHE A 129 -8.86 23.48 -4.87
C PHE A 129 -8.15 22.45 -3.98
N ILE A 130 -7.10 22.87 -3.26
CA ILE A 130 -6.54 22.15 -2.09
C ILE A 130 -6.17 23.16 -1.02
#